data_AF-A0A2P5FF95-F1
#
_entry.id   AF-A0A2P5FF95-F1
#
_cell.length_a   1.000
_cell.length_b   1.000
_cell.length_c   1.000
_cell.angle_alpha   90.00
_cell.angle_beta   90.00
_cell.angle_gamma   90.00
#
_symmetry.space_group_name_H-M   'P 1'
#
loop_
_entity.id
_entity.type
_entity.pdbx_description
1 polymer ?
#
loop_
_entity_poly.entity_id
_entity_poly.type
_entity_poly.pdbx_seq_one_letter_code
_entity_poly.pdbx_strand_id
1 'polypeptide(L)'
;MASKSEIPSNREMEGYVAKVKAPKTTIKDCESYIKTLNKKIAIDKGRAATTEAMGLFGDTVGYLMRSKDRRCLLQGYEAQKTAVTKDLARLKDQWFQTYGLPNG
;
A
#
# COMPACT_ATOMS: atom_id res chain seq x y z
N MET A 1 -27.95 -17.77 12.88
CA MET A 1 -28.04 -18.45 11.57
C MET A 1 -26.82 -19.35 11.47
N ALA A 2 -27.02 -20.66 11.32
CA ALA A 2 -25.93 -21.62 11.30
C ALA A 2 -25.15 -21.49 9.99
N SER A 3 -23.84 -21.27 10.09
CA SER A 3 -22.90 -21.34 8.97
C SER A 3 -22.96 -22.76 8.40
N LYS A 4 -23.47 -22.91 7.17
CA LYS A 4 -23.28 -24.16 6.43
C LYS A 4 -21.81 -24.21 6.05
N SER A 5 -21.01 -24.89 6.87
CA SER A 5 -19.63 -25.23 6.53
C SER A 5 -19.67 -26.20 5.36
N GLU A 6 -19.68 -25.65 4.15
CA GLU A 6 -19.43 -26.40 2.93
C GLU A 6 -17.92 -26.61 2.80
N ILE A 7 -17.51 -27.79 2.32
CA ILE A 7 -16.10 -28.05 2.03
C ILE A 7 -15.80 -27.40 0.67
N PRO A 8 -14.85 -26.44 0.58
CA PRO A 8 -14.52 -25.82 -0.69
C PRO A 8 -13.92 -26.83 -1.65
N SER A 9 -14.30 -26.78 -2.92
CA SER A 9 -13.66 -27.57 -3.97
C SER A 9 -12.23 -27.08 -4.24
N ASN A 10 -11.39 -27.95 -4.82
CA ASN A 10 -10.02 -27.58 -5.22
C ASN A 10 -10.00 -26.33 -6.12
N ARG A 11 -10.96 -26.23 -7.04
CA ARG A 11 -11.08 -25.08 -7.96
C ARG A 11 -11.42 -23.79 -7.22
N GLU A 12 -12.29 -23.83 -6.21
CA GLU A 12 -12.62 -22.67 -5.38
C GLU A 12 -11.44 -22.24 -4.52
N MET A 13 -10.72 -23.21 -3.96
CA MET A 13 -9.52 -22.96 -3.15
C MET A 13 -8.41 -22.31 -3.99
N GLU A 14 -8.12 -22.84 -5.18
CA GLU A 14 -7.17 -22.24 -6.13
C GLU A 14 -7.61 -20.82 -6.55
N GLY A 15 -8.90 -20.66 -6.85
CA GLY A 15 -9.48 -19.36 -7.18
C GLY A 15 -9.32 -18.34 -6.05
N TYR A 16 -9.51 -18.75 -4.79
CA TYR A 16 -9.29 -17.91 -3.63
C TYR A 16 -7.82 -17.56 -3.44
N VAL A 17 -6.91 -18.54 -3.55
CA VAL A 17 -5.46 -18.31 -3.48
C VAL A 17 -5.02 -17.29 -4.52
N ALA A 18 -5.51 -17.40 -5.76
CA ALA A 18 -5.25 -16.42 -6.81
C ALA A 18 -5.79 -15.02 -6.46
N LYS A 19 -7.03 -14.95 -5.95
CA LYS A 19 -7.68 -13.70 -5.53
C LYS A 19 -6.97 -13.01 -4.37
N VAL A 20 -6.40 -13.74 -3.41
CA VAL A 20 -5.65 -13.13 -2.29
C VAL A 20 -4.21 -12.78 -2.66
N LYS A 21 -3.63 -13.44 -3.68
CA LYS A 21 -2.25 -13.19 -4.12
C LYS A 21 -2.08 -11.78 -4.67
N ALA A 22 -2.99 -11.33 -5.55
CA ALA A 22 -2.90 -10.01 -6.16
C ALA A 22 -2.92 -8.85 -5.12
N PRO A 23 -3.90 -8.75 -4.20
CA PRO A 23 -3.92 -7.74 -3.14
C PRO A 23 -2.67 -7.77 -2.26
N LYS A 24 -2.17 -8.95 -1.90
CA LYS A 24 -0.92 -9.09 -1.11
C LYS A 24 0.28 -8.49 -1.83
N THR A 25 0.44 -8.77 -3.12
CA THR A 25 1.50 -8.19 -3.95
C THR A 25 1.37 -6.67 -4.01
N THR A 26 0.15 -6.16 -4.28
CA THR A 26 -0.10 -4.71 -4.34
C THR A 26 0.22 -4.01 -3.01
N ILE A 27 -0.12 -4.61 -1.87
CA ILE A 27 0.23 -4.07 -0.54
C ILE A 27 1.76 -3.97 -0.39
N LYS A 28 2.48 -5.03 -0.76
CA LYS A 28 3.95 -5.06 -0.70
C LYS A 28 4.59 -4.00 -1.60
N ASP A 29 4.05 -3.81 -2.80
CA ASP A 29 4.53 -2.78 -3.73
C ASP A 29 4.29 -1.38 -3.15
N CYS A 30 3.08 -1.11 -2.62
CA CYS A 30 2.77 0.16 -1.96
C CYS A 30 3.74 0.44 -0.79
N GLU A 31 4.04 -0.55 0.03
CA GLU A 31 5.01 -0.42 1.13
C GLU A 31 6.42 -0.06 0.65
N SER A 32 6.87 -0.70 -0.44
CA SER A 32 8.16 -0.41 -1.07
C SER A 32 8.21 1.03 -1.61
N TYR A 33 7.15 1.47 -2.28
CA TYR A 33 7.04 2.84 -2.81
C TYR A 33 6.97 3.88 -1.69
N ILE A 34 6.15 3.67 -0.66
CA ILE A 34 6.06 4.52 0.54
C ILE A 34 7.43 4.70 1.18
N LYS A 35 8.17 3.60 1.41
CA LYS A 35 9.52 3.64 1.98
C LYS A 35 10.49 4.45 1.11
N THR A 36 10.43 4.27 -0.21
CA THR A 36 11.28 4.97 -1.17
C THR A 36 10.96 6.46 -1.23
N LEU A 37 9.68 6.83 -1.25
CA LEU A 37 9.21 8.21 -1.28
C LEU A 37 9.61 8.95 0.00
N ASN A 38 9.45 8.35 1.17
CA ASN A 38 9.87 8.95 2.44
C ASN A 38 11.37 9.30 2.45
N LYS A 39 12.23 8.39 1.96
CA LYS A 39 13.67 8.67 1.80
C LYS A 39 13.92 9.84 0.86
N LYS A 40 13.27 9.86 -0.31
CA LYS A 40 13.41 10.92 -1.31
C LYS A 40 12.93 12.28 -0.80
N ILE A 41 11.85 12.32 -0.02
CA ILE A 41 11.33 13.52 0.63
C ILE A 41 12.35 14.06 1.64
N ALA A 42 12.95 13.19 2.46
CA ALA A 42 13.97 13.59 3.42
C ALA A 42 15.20 14.19 2.71
N ILE A 43 15.64 13.57 1.61
CA ILE A 43 16.75 14.07 0.79
C ILE A 43 16.43 15.46 0.20
N ASP A 44 15.24 15.63 -0.40
CA ASP A 44 14.86 16.94 -0.97
C ASP A 44 14.84 18.04 0.10
N LYS A 45 14.26 17.76 1.28
CA LYS A 45 14.23 18.71 2.38
C LYS A 45 15.64 19.08 2.86
N GLY A 46 16.52 18.10 2.98
CA GLY A 46 17.93 18.34 3.34
C GLY A 46 18.63 19.23 2.32
N ARG A 47 18.45 18.95 1.03
CA ARG A 47 19.02 19.77 -0.05
C ARG A 47 18.43 21.18 -0.13
N ALA A 48 17.12 21.31 0.12
CA ALA A 48 16.48 22.62 0.22
C ALA A 48 17.13 23.46 1.34
N ALA A 49 17.28 22.89 2.54
CA ALA A 49 17.93 23.59 3.66
C ALA A 49 19.39 23.96 3.38
N THR A 50 20.15 23.08 2.70
CA THR A 50 21.53 23.39 2.29
C THR A 50 21.60 24.53 1.28
N THR A 51 20.74 24.49 0.25
CA THR A 51 20.72 25.53 -0.80
C THR A 51 20.22 26.87 -0.28
N GLU A 52 19.26 26.85 0.65
CA GLU A 52 18.77 28.04 1.35
C GLU A 52 19.90 28.68 2.17
N ALA A 53 20.66 27.90 2.94
CA ALA A 53 21.82 28.39 3.69
C ALA A 53 22.92 28.97 2.79
N MET A 54 22.99 28.54 1.53
CA MET A 54 23.93 29.06 0.52
C MET A 54 23.39 30.27 -0.26
N GLY A 55 22.15 30.73 0.00
CA GLY A 55 21.51 31.81 -0.76
C GLY A 55 21.07 31.41 -2.18
N LEU A 56 21.04 30.12 -2.49
CA LEU A 56 20.62 29.56 -3.78
C LEU A 56 19.10 29.34 -3.79
N PHE A 57 18.34 30.44 -3.77
CA PHE A 57 16.89 30.41 -3.63
C PHE A 57 16.17 29.66 -4.77
N GLY A 58 16.67 29.75 -6.01
CA GLY A 58 16.11 29.02 -7.15
C GLY A 58 16.15 27.50 -6.95
N ASP A 59 17.29 26.98 -6.53
CA ASP A 59 17.46 25.54 -6.25
C ASP A 59 16.62 25.09 -5.05
N THR A 60 16.53 25.94 -4.02
CA THR A 60 15.71 25.71 -2.83
C THR A 60 14.25 25.45 -3.23
N VAL A 61 13.66 26.33 -4.04
CA VAL A 61 12.29 26.19 -4.53
C VAL A 61 12.12 24.89 -5.31
N GLY A 62 13.08 24.55 -6.17
CA GLY A 62 13.07 23.29 -6.93
C GLY A 62 13.01 22.05 -6.05
N TYR A 63 13.79 22.00 -4.95
CA TYR A 63 13.74 20.88 -4.00
C TYR A 63 12.43 20.84 -3.21
N LEU A 64 11.90 21.99 -2.79
CA LEU A 64 10.62 22.07 -2.08
C LEU A 64 9.44 21.59 -2.94
N MET A 65 9.38 21.98 -4.21
CA MET A 65 8.36 21.52 -5.14
C MET A 65 8.41 20.00 -5.33
N ARG A 66 9.60 19.42 -5.57
CA ARG A 66 9.76 17.96 -5.64
C ARG A 66 9.32 17.25 -4.37
N SER A 67 9.62 17.82 -3.20
CA SER A 67 9.18 17.26 -1.92
C SER A 67 7.66 17.27 -1.78
N LYS A 68 7.00 18.35 -2.24
CA LYS A 68 5.54 18.48 -2.25
C LYS A 68 4.89 17.45 -3.18
N ASP A 69 5.38 17.32 -4.41
CA ASP A 69 4.86 16.35 -5.38
C ASP A 69 5.00 14.91 -4.87
N ARG A 70 6.16 14.58 -4.29
CA ARG A 70 6.40 13.27 -3.67
C ARG A 70 5.47 13.00 -2.49
N ARG A 71 5.07 14.03 -1.74
CA ARG A 71 4.11 13.90 -0.64
C ARG A 71 2.71 13.61 -1.15
N CYS A 72 2.29 14.23 -2.26
CA CYS A 72 1.03 13.90 -2.91
C CYS A 72 1.01 12.43 -3.36
N LEU A 73 2.10 11.95 -3.97
CA LEU A 73 2.23 10.54 -4.35
C LEU A 73 2.21 9.61 -3.13
N LEU A 74 2.91 9.99 -2.05
CA LEU A 74 2.94 9.21 -0.81
C LEU A 74 1.52 9.01 -0.25
N GLN A 75 0.72 10.07 -0.18
CA GLN A 75 -0.68 10.00 0.25
C GLN A 75 -1.51 9.08 -0.64
N GLY A 76 -1.28 9.12 -1.96
CA GLY A 76 -1.92 8.21 -2.91
C GLY A 76 -1.62 6.74 -2.62
N TYR A 77 -0.35 6.40 -2.40
CA TYR A 77 0.05 5.02 -2.06
C TYR A 77 -0.44 4.58 -0.68
N GLU A 78 -0.50 5.46 0.31
CA GLU A 78 -1.06 5.18 1.64
C GLU A 78 -2.57 4.89 1.55
N ALA A 79 -3.31 5.69 0.78
CA ALA A 79 -4.72 5.48 0.52
C ALA A 79 -4.96 4.16 -0.23
N GLN A 80 -4.16 3.88 -1.27
CA GLN A 80 -4.23 2.64 -2.03
C GLN A 80 -3.94 1.42 -1.13
N LYS A 81 -2.86 1.44 -0.35
CA LYS A 81 -2.53 0.38 0.61
C LYS A 81 -3.71 0.12 1.55
N THR A 82 -4.31 1.17 2.08
CA THR A 82 -5.44 1.08 3.00
C THR A 82 -6.66 0.44 2.32
N ALA A 83 -7.01 0.90 1.12
CA ALA A 83 -8.13 0.35 0.35
C ALA A 83 -7.94 -1.14 0.04
N VAL A 84 -6.77 -1.52 -0.49
CA VAL A 84 -6.44 -2.90 -0.84
C VAL A 84 -6.40 -3.80 0.41
N THR A 85 -5.95 -3.27 1.54
CA THR A 85 -5.96 -4.01 2.82
C THR A 85 -7.39 -4.29 3.28
N LYS A 86 -8.30 -3.32 3.17
CA LYS A 86 -9.73 -3.51 3.48
C LYS A 86 -10.37 -4.52 2.52
N ASP A 87 -10.05 -4.46 1.23
CA ASP A 87 -10.54 -5.43 0.24
C ASP A 87 -10.04 -6.85 0.55
N LEU A 88 -8.77 -7.00 0.93
CA LEU A 88 -8.21 -8.28 1.35
C LEU A 88 -8.88 -8.82 2.62
N ALA A 89 -9.15 -7.97 3.60
CA ALA A 89 -9.89 -8.35 4.80
C ALA A 89 -11.30 -8.83 4.44
N ARG A 90 -12.03 -8.08 3.61
CA ARG A 90 -13.36 -8.47 3.12
C ARG A 90 -13.34 -9.81 2.38
N LEU A 91 -12.35 -10.06 1.53
CA LEU A 91 -12.21 -11.35 0.83
C LEU A 91 -12.00 -12.51 1.81
N LYS A 92 -11.21 -12.31 2.85
CA LYS A 92 -10.99 -13.31 3.91
C LYS A 92 -12.27 -13.55 4.72
N ASP A 93 -12.99 -12.49 5.07
CA ASP A 93 -14.24 -12.59 5.82
C ASP A 93 -15.31 -13.31 5.00
N GLN A 94 -15.44 -13.00 3.70
CA GLN A 94 -16.34 -13.71 2.81
C GLN A 94 -16.00 -15.20 2.73
N TRP A 95 -14.72 -15.53 2.56
CA TRP A 95 -14.28 -16.92 2.57
C TRP A 95 -14.63 -17.63 3.87
N PHE A 96 -14.36 -16.98 5.01
CA PHE A 96 -14.65 -17.51 6.33
C PHE A 96 -16.16 -17.73 6.56
N GLN A 97 -17.01 -16.81 6.12
CA GLN A 97 -18.46 -16.95 6.24
C GLN A 97 -19.00 -18.11 5.40
N THR A 98 -18.42 -18.36 4.21
CA THR A 98 -18.86 -19.41 3.30
C THR A 98 -18.37 -20.79 3.71
N TYR A 99 -17.08 -20.93 4.05
CA TYR A 99 -16.45 -22.24 4.24
C TYR A 99 -15.96 -22.50 5.68
N GLY A 100 -16.00 -21.50 6.56
CA GLY A 100 -15.40 -21.55 7.90
C GLY A 100 -13.91 -21.18 7.90
N LEU A 101 -13.24 -21.38 9.05
CA LEU A 101 -11.79 -21.23 9.13
C LEU A 101 -11.19 -22.23 8.13
N PRO A 102 -10.32 -21.82 7.19
CA PRO A 102 -9.47 -22.79 6.52
C PRO A 102 -8.65 -23.41 7.66
N ASN A 103 -8.96 -24.67 8.01
CA ASN A 103 -8.47 -25.46 9.14
C ASN A 103 -7.34 -24.82 9.97
N GLY A 104 -7.60 -24.67 11.28
CA GLY A 104 -6.68 -24.10 12.27
C GLY A 104 -5.26 -24.65 12.25
#